data_AF-A0A0C2IGQ4-F1
#
_entry.id   AF-A0A0C2IGQ4-F1
#
_cell.length_a   1.000
_cell.length_b   1.000
_cell.length_c   1.000
_cell.angle_alpha   90.00
_cell.angle_beta   90.00
_cell.angle_gamma   90.00
#
_symmetry.space_group_name_H-M   'P 1'
#
loop_
_entity.id
_entity.type
_entity.pdbx_description
1 polymer ?
#
loop_
_entity_poly.entity_id
_entity_poly.type
_entity_poly.pdbx_seq_one_letter_code
_entity_poly.pdbx_strand_id
1 'polypeptide(L)'
;MATITGAMLRHTEVKTVGLCHSVQVCAETLLKSVDMPTDDVQFHIAGINHMAWLLDIRRHGEDLYPEIKRRASALQGKHDDMVRHEIMKIFGYYVTESSEHNAEYMPYWIKRNYPELIERFNIPLDEYPRRCIEQIEQWQQQKVALTHDTSLTHSRTHEYASYIIEAMETDRPYKIGGNVLNTGLIANLPSEACVEVPCLVDGQGVTPCYVGEQLAALNRTNINTQLLTVEAAVTRKREAIYHAALLDPHTSAELSIDDIRKLCDELIEAHSNWLPAYH
;
A
#
# COMPACT_ATOMS: atom_id res chain seq x y z
N MET A 1 5.32 -1.56 4.42
CA MET A 1 5.09 -3.02 4.44
C MET A 1 6.02 -3.77 3.49
N ALA A 2 5.94 -3.52 2.17
CA ALA A 2 6.68 -4.29 1.14
C ALA A 2 8.18 -4.47 1.44
N THR A 3 8.91 -3.40 1.75
CA THR A 3 10.35 -3.43 2.08
C THR A 3 10.66 -4.34 3.28
N ILE A 4 9.91 -4.21 4.37
CA ILE A 4 10.14 -4.97 5.61
C ILE A 4 9.81 -6.45 5.39
N THR A 5 8.63 -6.74 4.84
CA THR A 5 8.21 -8.12 4.53
C THR A 5 9.18 -8.78 3.54
N GLY A 6 9.57 -8.06 2.49
CA GLY A 6 10.55 -8.54 1.51
C GLY A 6 11.91 -8.82 2.14
N ALA A 7 12.39 -7.96 3.04
CA ALA A 7 13.63 -8.20 3.77
C ALA A 7 13.55 -9.44 4.66
N MET A 8 12.47 -9.59 5.44
CA MET A 8 12.25 -10.76 6.30
C MET A 8 12.22 -12.05 5.49
N LEU A 9 11.48 -12.08 4.38
CA LEU A 9 11.34 -13.25 3.52
C LEU A 9 12.63 -13.63 2.77
N ARG A 10 13.49 -12.67 2.45
CA ARG A 10 14.73 -12.90 1.69
C ARG A 10 15.95 -13.18 2.57
N HIS A 11 15.98 -12.64 3.78
CA HIS A 11 17.20 -12.61 4.61
C HIS A 11 17.03 -13.27 5.99
N THR A 12 15.89 -13.88 6.27
CA THR A 12 15.65 -14.61 7.52
C THR A 12 14.90 -15.93 7.26
N GLU A 13 14.88 -16.81 8.27
CA GLU A 13 14.08 -18.05 8.23
C GLU A 13 12.67 -17.86 8.83
N VAL A 14 12.30 -16.63 9.20
CA VAL A 14 11.00 -16.34 9.83
C VAL A 14 9.89 -16.38 8.78
N LYS A 15 8.94 -17.30 8.95
CA LYS A 15 7.71 -17.34 8.15
C LYS A 15 6.95 -16.03 8.32
N THR A 16 6.81 -15.27 7.23
CA THR A 16 6.29 -13.90 7.27
C THR A 16 5.23 -13.71 6.19
N VAL A 17 4.13 -13.02 6.53
CA VAL A 17 3.18 -12.45 5.57
C VAL A 17 2.93 -11.00 6.00
N GLY A 18 3.00 -10.06 5.07
CA GLY A 18 2.65 -8.66 5.36
C GLY A 18 1.16 -8.43 5.14
N LEU A 19 0.52 -7.67 6.04
CA LEU A 19 -0.92 -7.43 6.02
C LEU A 19 -1.20 -5.93 5.87
N CYS A 20 -2.13 -5.59 4.99
CA CYS A 20 -2.68 -4.24 4.87
C CYS A 20 -4.20 -4.32 4.72
N HIS A 21 -4.91 -3.32 5.23
CA HIS A 21 -6.37 -3.26 5.14
C HIS A 21 -6.86 -2.59 3.86
N SER A 22 -6.03 -1.84 3.12
CA SER A 22 -6.51 -1.09 1.95
C SER A 22 -7.06 -1.99 0.83
N VAL A 23 -6.51 -3.19 0.67
CA VAL A 23 -7.06 -4.21 -0.24
C VAL A 23 -8.45 -4.72 0.19
N GLN A 24 -8.78 -4.71 1.49
CA GLN A 24 -10.06 -5.18 2.01
C GLN A 24 -11.20 -4.23 1.65
N VAL A 25 -10.93 -2.93 1.72
CA VAL A 25 -11.93 -1.87 1.56
C VAL A 25 -11.97 -1.26 0.16
N CYS A 26 -11.01 -1.61 -0.72
CA CYS A 26 -10.82 -0.98 -2.03
C CYS A 26 -12.09 -0.98 -2.90
N ALA A 27 -12.67 -2.16 -3.17
CA ALA A 27 -13.84 -2.28 -4.03
C ALA A 27 -15.08 -1.59 -3.43
N GLU A 28 -15.30 -1.77 -2.14
CA GLU A 28 -16.42 -1.15 -1.42
C GLU A 28 -16.31 0.38 -1.44
N THR A 29 -15.12 0.92 -1.20
CA THR A 29 -14.85 2.37 -1.20
C THR A 29 -15.12 2.96 -2.58
N LEU A 30 -14.63 2.32 -3.64
CA LEU A 30 -14.88 2.74 -5.02
C LEU A 30 -16.37 2.76 -5.33
N LEU A 31 -17.10 1.67 -5.07
CA LEU A 31 -18.51 1.55 -5.37
C LEU A 31 -19.36 2.58 -4.61
N LYS A 32 -19.08 2.79 -3.32
CA LYS A 32 -19.73 3.84 -2.51
C LYS A 32 -19.47 5.23 -3.10
N SER A 33 -18.26 5.51 -3.57
CA SER A 33 -17.91 6.82 -4.15
C SER A 33 -18.71 7.18 -5.41
N VAL A 34 -19.28 6.17 -6.09
CA VAL A 34 -20.11 6.34 -7.30
C VAL A 34 -21.56 5.87 -7.10
N ASP A 35 -22.02 5.79 -5.85
CA ASP A 35 -23.39 5.43 -5.48
C ASP A 35 -23.86 4.09 -6.08
N MET A 36 -22.99 3.08 -6.04
CA MET A 36 -23.28 1.72 -6.54
C MET A 36 -23.40 0.70 -5.39
N PRO A 37 -24.22 -0.36 -5.56
CA PRO A 37 -24.35 -1.42 -4.56
C PRO A 37 -23.02 -2.14 -4.30
N THR A 38 -22.81 -2.55 -3.05
CA THR A 38 -21.57 -3.21 -2.59
C THR A 38 -21.76 -4.68 -2.23
N ASP A 39 -22.99 -5.19 -2.29
CA ASP A 39 -23.36 -6.58 -2.04
C ASP A 39 -23.07 -7.48 -3.25
N ASP A 40 -22.69 -8.73 -2.96
CA ASP A 40 -22.40 -9.78 -3.96
C ASP A 40 -21.35 -9.38 -5.02
N VAL A 41 -20.39 -8.54 -4.62
CA VAL A 41 -19.29 -8.09 -5.47
C VAL A 41 -18.13 -9.07 -5.40
N GLN A 42 -17.72 -9.55 -6.56
CA GLN A 42 -16.49 -10.31 -6.75
C GLN A 42 -15.42 -9.37 -7.28
N PHE A 43 -14.22 -9.46 -6.73
CA PHE A 43 -13.10 -8.65 -7.19
C PHE A 43 -11.78 -9.41 -7.15
N HIS A 44 -10.87 -8.98 -8.02
CA HIS A 44 -9.51 -9.47 -8.08
C HIS A 44 -8.56 -8.28 -7.96
N ILE A 45 -7.68 -8.31 -6.95
CA ILE A 45 -6.73 -7.25 -6.66
C ILE A 45 -5.33 -7.84 -6.61
N ALA A 46 -4.37 -7.19 -7.28
CA ALA A 46 -2.96 -7.59 -7.20
C ALA A 46 -2.01 -6.43 -7.52
N GLY A 47 -0.80 -6.49 -6.95
CA GLY A 47 0.29 -5.56 -7.23
C GLY A 47 1.34 -5.59 -6.14
N ILE A 48 1.59 -4.46 -5.48
CA ILE A 48 2.45 -4.36 -4.29
C ILE A 48 1.70 -3.57 -3.22
N ASN A 49 2.10 -3.69 -1.95
CA ASN A 49 1.54 -2.89 -0.86
C ASN A 49 1.37 -1.42 -1.25
N HIS A 50 0.17 -0.89 -1.06
CA HIS A 50 -0.26 0.48 -1.37
C HIS A 50 -0.30 0.88 -2.86
N MET A 51 0.08 -0.03 -3.77
CA MET A 51 -0.07 0.15 -5.22
C MET A 51 -0.52 -1.18 -5.85
N ALA A 52 -1.55 -1.78 -5.28
CA ALA A 52 -2.25 -2.90 -5.88
C ALA A 52 -3.45 -2.40 -6.68
N TRP A 53 -3.72 -3.07 -7.79
CA TRP A 53 -4.72 -2.68 -8.76
C TRP A 53 -5.95 -3.56 -8.62
N LEU A 54 -7.13 -2.97 -8.62
CA LEU A 54 -8.39 -3.67 -8.78
C LEU A 54 -8.48 -4.12 -10.24
N LEU A 55 -8.06 -5.34 -10.56
CA LEU A 55 -7.94 -5.84 -11.94
C LEU A 55 -9.26 -6.33 -12.52
N ASP A 56 -10.19 -6.78 -11.67
CA ASP A 56 -11.52 -7.24 -12.05
C ASP A 56 -12.49 -6.89 -10.93
N ILE A 57 -13.69 -6.44 -11.31
CA ILE A 57 -14.78 -6.16 -10.37
C ILE A 57 -16.12 -6.48 -11.03
N ARG A 58 -16.85 -7.42 -10.46
CA ARG A 58 -18.09 -7.96 -11.02
C ARG A 58 -19.18 -8.09 -9.99
N ARG A 59 -20.44 -7.98 -10.43
CA ARG A 59 -21.62 -8.34 -9.64
C ARG A 59 -22.56 -9.17 -10.50
N HIS A 60 -22.95 -10.34 -9.99
CA HIS A 60 -23.74 -11.34 -10.74
C HIS A 60 -23.17 -11.69 -12.13
N GLY A 61 -21.85 -11.67 -12.27
CA GLY A 61 -21.15 -11.98 -13.53
C GLY A 61 -20.96 -10.80 -14.49
N GLU A 62 -21.56 -9.63 -14.20
CA GLU A 62 -21.42 -8.43 -15.03
C GLU A 62 -20.20 -7.62 -14.61
N ASP A 63 -19.40 -7.15 -15.58
CA ASP A 63 -18.27 -6.24 -15.35
C ASP A 63 -18.78 -4.84 -14.98
N LEU A 64 -18.38 -4.37 -13.79
CA LEU A 64 -18.83 -3.08 -13.28
C LEU A 64 -17.98 -1.90 -13.76
N TYR A 65 -16.77 -2.14 -14.29
CA TYR A 65 -15.86 -1.05 -14.65
C TYR A 65 -16.44 -0.01 -15.63
N PRO A 66 -17.17 -0.40 -16.69
CA PRO A 66 -17.77 0.57 -17.61
C PRO A 66 -18.70 1.56 -16.91
N GLU A 67 -19.56 1.05 -16.03
CA GLU A 67 -20.51 1.89 -15.29
C GLU A 67 -19.82 2.72 -14.20
N ILE A 68 -18.86 2.11 -13.47
CA ILE A 68 -18.03 2.82 -12.48
C ILE A 68 -17.35 4.02 -13.13
N LYS A 69 -16.66 3.82 -14.27
CA LYS A 69 -15.95 4.89 -14.98
C LYS A 69 -16.88 5.97 -15.50
N ARG A 70 -18.09 5.60 -15.98
CA ARG A 70 -19.12 6.55 -16.42
C ARG A 70 -19.57 7.44 -15.27
N ARG A 71 -19.87 6.85 -14.10
CA ARG A 71 -20.31 7.59 -12.91
C ARG A 71 -19.20 8.43 -12.29
N ALA A 72 -18.00 7.87 -12.18
CA ALA A 72 -16.79 8.57 -11.73
C ALA A 72 -16.54 9.84 -12.55
N SER A 73 -16.65 9.76 -13.88
CA SER A 73 -16.48 10.91 -14.78
C SER A 73 -17.59 11.97 -14.65
N ALA A 74 -18.73 11.61 -14.06
CA ALA A 74 -19.86 12.51 -13.86
C ALA A 74 -19.88 13.17 -12.48
N LEU A 75 -19.02 12.73 -11.54
CA LEU A 75 -18.89 13.32 -10.22
C LEU A 75 -18.59 14.82 -10.31
N GLN A 76 -19.24 15.60 -9.45
CA GLN A 76 -19.09 17.06 -9.39
C GLN A 76 -18.57 17.46 -8.01
N GLY A 77 -17.79 18.55 -7.98
CA GLY A 77 -17.20 19.05 -6.73
C GLY A 77 -15.96 18.27 -6.29
N LYS A 78 -15.44 18.63 -5.12
CA LYS A 78 -14.28 17.97 -4.52
C LYS A 78 -14.72 16.82 -3.62
N HIS A 79 -13.89 15.78 -3.57
CA HIS A 79 -13.99 14.68 -2.62
C HIS A 79 -12.57 14.23 -2.22
N ASP A 80 -12.44 13.36 -1.23
CA ASP A 80 -11.14 12.92 -0.71
C ASP A 80 -10.47 11.84 -1.59
N ASP A 81 -11.10 11.50 -2.72
CA ASP A 81 -10.71 10.38 -3.56
C ASP A 81 -10.25 10.75 -4.98
N MET A 82 -9.97 12.03 -5.19
CA MET A 82 -9.75 12.61 -6.51
C MET A 82 -8.54 12.01 -7.24
N VAL A 83 -7.45 11.72 -6.52
CA VAL A 83 -6.23 11.18 -7.10
C VAL A 83 -6.46 9.77 -7.66
N ARG A 84 -7.14 8.89 -6.93
CA ARG A 84 -7.40 7.51 -7.40
C ARG A 84 -8.37 7.46 -8.57
N HIS A 85 -9.38 8.33 -8.58
CA HIS A 85 -10.26 8.47 -9.72
C HIS A 85 -9.51 8.97 -10.97
N GLU A 86 -8.58 9.92 -10.81
CA GLU A 86 -7.75 10.40 -11.93
C GLU A 86 -6.76 9.32 -12.42
N ILE A 87 -6.15 8.55 -11.51
CA ILE A 87 -5.33 7.38 -11.86
C ILE A 87 -6.16 6.37 -12.66
N MET A 88 -7.37 6.03 -12.20
CA MET A 88 -8.27 5.10 -12.89
C MET A 88 -8.66 5.60 -14.27
N LYS A 89 -8.89 6.91 -14.42
CA LYS A 89 -9.21 7.53 -15.69
C LYS A 89 -8.04 7.47 -16.68
N ILE A 90 -6.80 7.64 -16.21
CA ILE A 90 -5.60 7.66 -17.05
C ILE A 90 -5.11 6.24 -17.39
N PHE A 91 -5.02 5.36 -16.38
CA PHE A 91 -4.42 4.03 -16.48
C PHE A 91 -5.42 2.90 -16.58
N GLY A 92 -6.71 3.20 -16.45
CA GLY A 92 -7.81 2.26 -16.67
C GLY A 92 -8.22 1.43 -15.46
N TYR A 93 -7.46 1.43 -14.36
CA TYR A 93 -7.73 0.62 -13.18
C TYR A 93 -7.63 1.44 -11.90
N TYR A 94 -8.44 1.08 -10.92
CA TYR A 94 -8.46 1.72 -9.61
C TYR A 94 -7.40 1.10 -8.69
N VAL A 95 -6.83 1.90 -7.78
CA VAL A 95 -5.70 1.52 -6.91
C VAL A 95 -6.14 1.45 -5.44
N THR A 96 -5.56 0.53 -4.67
CA THR A 96 -6.08 0.12 -3.35
C THR A 96 -5.93 1.17 -2.25
N GLU A 97 -4.77 1.81 -2.11
CA GLU A 97 -4.51 2.76 -1.03
C GLU A 97 -5.07 4.14 -1.31
N SER A 98 -5.31 4.97 -0.29
CA SER A 98 -5.94 6.30 -0.39
C SER A 98 -5.28 7.27 -1.39
N SER A 99 -6.04 8.31 -1.76
CA SER A 99 -5.56 9.39 -2.64
C SER A 99 -4.39 10.17 -2.06
N GLU A 100 -4.36 10.34 -0.73
CA GLU A 100 -3.26 10.93 0.03
C GLU A 100 -1.95 10.17 -0.24
N HIS A 101 -1.90 8.86 0.03
CA HIS A 101 -0.68 8.07 -0.19
C HIS A 101 -0.33 7.97 -1.68
N ASN A 102 -1.31 7.77 -2.56
CA ASN A 102 -1.01 7.66 -3.98
C ASN A 102 -0.44 8.96 -4.57
N ALA A 103 -0.80 10.12 -4.00
CA ALA A 103 -0.22 11.40 -4.38
C ALA A 103 1.30 11.47 -4.12
N GLU A 104 1.79 10.74 -3.12
CA GLU A 104 3.22 10.64 -2.75
C GLU A 104 3.96 9.59 -3.61
N TYR A 105 3.28 8.50 -3.97
CA TYR A 105 3.90 7.36 -4.66
C TYR A 105 4.15 7.57 -6.16
N MET A 106 3.51 8.58 -6.78
CA MET A 106 3.76 8.90 -8.19
C MET A 106 4.02 10.40 -8.41
N PRO A 107 4.77 10.78 -9.45
CA PRO A 107 5.40 12.10 -9.55
C PRO A 107 4.47 13.21 -10.08
N TYR A 108 3.15 12.97 -10.08
CA TYR A 108 2.21 13.75 -10.89
C TYR A 108 1.52 14.88 -10.13
N TRP A 109 1.37 14.79 -8.81
CA TRP A 109 0.44 15.68 -8.08
C TRP A 109 1.09 16.67 -7.15
N ILE A 110 2.03 16.22 -6.31
CA ILE A 110 2.77 17.11 -5.42
C ILE A 110 3.95 17.63 -6.22
N LYS A 111 3.89 18.88 -6.71
CA LYS A 111 4.95 19.45 -7.55
C LYS A 111 5.19 20.91 -7.24
N ARG A 112 6.45 21.32 -7.06
CA ARG A 112 6.80 22.72 -6.78
C ARG A 112 6.33 23.68 -7.85
N ASN A 113 6.43 23.26 -9.11
CA ASN A 113 6.06 24.09 -10.27
C ASN A 113 4.56 24.08 -10.58
N TYR A 114 3.78 23.21 -9.94
CA TYR A 114 2.34 23.08 -10.15
C TYR A 114 1.59 22.99 -8.81
N PRO A 115 1.75 23.98 -7.90
CA PRO A 115 1.17 23.93 -6.56
C PRO A 115 -0.36 23.91 -6.57
N GLU A 116 -1.00 24.38 -7.65
CA GLU A 116 -2.45 24.33 -7.82
C GLU A 116 -3.02 22.91 -7.87
N LEU A 117 -2.19 21.90 -8.17
CA LEU A 117 -2.61 20.50 -8.18
C LEU A 117 -3.01 20.00 -6.80
N ILE A 118 -2.39 20.50 -5.73
CA ILE A 118 -2.75 20.17 -4.34
C ILE A 118 -4.20 20.54 -4.08
N GLU A 119 -4.57 21.79 -4.40
CA GLU A 119 -5.93 22.30 -4.21
C GLU A 119 -6.91 21.63 -5.18
N ARG A 120 -6.52 21.43 -6.44
CA ARG A 120 -7.35 20.79 -7.46
C ARG A 120 -7.73 19.35 -7.11
N PHE A 121 -6.78 18.58 -6.57
CA PHE A 121 -6.97 17.17 -6.22
C PHE A 121 -7.25 16.94 -4.73
N ASN A 122 -7.48 18.00 -3.96
CA ASN A 122 -7.82 17.92 -2.54
C ASN A 122 -6.81 17.07 -1.74
N ILE A 123 -5.51 17.32 -1.93
CA ILE A 123 -4.44 16.50 -1.34
C ILE A 123 -4.11 17.05 0.06
N PRO A 124 -4.31 16.27 1.13
CA PRO A 124 -4.00 16.71 2.47
C PRO A 124 -2.49 16.55 2.73
N LEU A 125 -1.75 17.65 2.66
CA LEU A 125 -0.36 17.65 3.12
C LEU A 125 -0.28 17.54 4.65
N ASP A 126 0.84 17.02 5.15
CA ASP A 126 1.13 16.86 6.58
C ASP A 126 0.03 16.12 7.36
N GLU A 127 -0.66 15.21 6.68
CA GLU A 127 -1.74 14.42 7.26
C GLU A 127 -1.19 13.44 8.29
N TYR A 128 -0.15 12.67 7.92
CA TYR A 128 0.46 11.68 8.79
C TYR A 128 0.94 12.24 10.15
N PRO A 129 1.68 13.38 10.21
CA PRO A 129 2.00 14.02 11.49
C PRO A 129 0.77 14.39 12.33
N ARG A 130 -0.31 14.89 11.71
CA ARG A 130 -1.55 15.22 12.41
C ARG A 130 -2.22 13.97 12.98
N ARG A 131 -2.34 12.90 12.18
CA ARG A 131 -2.84 11.59 12.64
C ARG A 131 -2.02 11.05 13.81
N CYS A 132 -0.69 11.18 13.78
CA CYS A 132 0.16 10.72 14.87
C CYS A 132 -0.14 11.44 16.19
N ILE A 133 -0.34 12.76 16.17
CA ILE A 133 -0.72 13.54 17.36
C ILE A 133 -2.06 13.04 17.90
N GLU A 134 -3.07 12.95 17.04
CA GLU A 134 -4.41 12.48 17.42
C GLU A 134 -4.40 11.05 17.98
N GLN A 135 -3.65 10.13 17.35
CA GLN A 135 -3.54 8.74 17.80
C GLN A 135 -2.85 8.62 19.16
N ILE A 136 -1.81 9.41 19.42
CA ILE A 136 -1.13 9.42 20.72
C ILE A 136 -2.10 9.88 21.82
N GLU A 137 -2.87 10.93 21.57
CA GLU A 137 -3.89 11.42 22.51
C GLU A 137 -4.98 10.38 22.76
N GLN A 138 -5.52 9.80 21.68
CA GLN A 138 -6.53 8.74 21.76
C GLN A 138 -6.01 7.51 22.50
N TRP A 139 -4.75 7.11 22.29
CA TRP A 139 -4.13 5.97 22.98
C TRP A 139 -4.07 6.18 24.50
N GLN A 140 -3.73 7.39 24.96
CA GLN A 140 -3.73 7.69 26.39
C GLN A 140 -5.13 7.54 27.01
N GLN A 141 -6.17 8.00 26.31
CA GLN A 141 -7.55 7.87 26.76
C GLN A 141 -8.01 6.41 26.75
N GLN A 142 -7.73 5.68 25.66
CA GLN A 142 -8.07 4.27 25.51
C GLN A 142 -7.40 3.41 26.58
N LYS A 143 -6.12 3.65 26.88
CA LYS A 143 -5.40 2.93 27.95
C LYS A 143 -6.15 3.06 29.28
N VAL A 144 -6.54 4.27 29.67
CA VAL A 144 -7.27 4.49 30.93
C VAL A 144 -8.62 3.77 30.92
N ALA A 145 -9.37 3.88 29.82
CA ALA A 145 -10.67 3.23 29.68
C ALA A 145 -10.56 1.69 29.79
N LEU A 146 -9.61 1.09 29.07
CA LEU A 146 -9.44 -0.37 29.02
C LEU A 146 -8.93 -0.96 30.33
N THR A 147 -8.08 -0.25 31.09
CA THR A 147 -7.50 -0.80 32.33
C THR A 147 -8.39 -0.64 33.55
N HIS A 148 -9.39 0.25 33.51
CA HIS A 148 -10.30 0.52 34.64
C HIS A 148 -11.70 -0.08 34.46
N ASP A 149 -12.03 -0.56 33.26
CA ASP A 149 -13.29 -1.21 32.98
C ASP A 149 -13.25 -2.71 33.33
N THR A 150 -13.97 -3.10 34.39
CA THR A 150 -14.11 -4.50 34.80
C THR A 150 -15.12 -5.30 33.97
N SER A 151 -15.81 -4.64 33.04
CA SER A 151 -16.82 -5.20 32.14
C SER A 151 -16.38 -5.22 30.67
N LEU A 152 -15.07 -5.20 30.42
CA LEU A 152 -14.50 -5.15 29.08
C LEU A 152 -15.04 -6.27 28.17
N THR A 153 -15.61 -5.88 27.04
CA THR A 153 -16.06 -6.78 25.97
C THR A 153 -15.34 -6.46 24.67
N HIS A 154 -15.37 -7.37 23.71
CA HIS A 154 -14.80 -7.16 22.39
C HIS A 154 -15.64 -7.81 21.30
N SER A 155 -15.61 -7.22 20.12
CA SER A 155 -16.11 -7.81 18.88
C SER A 155 -14.93 -7.97 17.92
N ARG A 156 -14.90 -9.08 17.19
CA ARG A 156 -13.90 -9.29 16.15
C ARG A 156 -14.03 -8.21 15.08
N THR A 157 -12.92 -7.59 14.69
CA THR A 157 -12.88 -6.65 13.58
C THR A 157 -12.80 -7.39 12.24
N HIS A 158 -12.68 -6.65 11.14
CA HIS A 158 -12.41 -7.20 9.81
C HIS A 158 -10.91 -7.48 9.58
N GLU A 159 -10.04 -7.12 10.53
CA GLU A 159 -8.60 -7.24 10.38
C GLU A 159 -8.12 -8.70 10.33
N TYR A 160 -7.23 -8.98 9.37
CA TYR A 160 -6.87 -10.35 8.95
C TYR A 160 -6.24 -11.22 10.04
N ALA A 161 -5.51 -10.64 11.00
CA ALA A 161 -4.69 -11.41 11.94
C ALA A 161 -5.50 -12.49 12.69
N SER A 162 -6.69 -12.13 13.19
CA SER A 162 -7.56 -13.07 13.89
C SER A 162 -8.12 -14.17 12.96
N TYR A 163 -8.39 -13.87 11.69
CA TYR A 163 -8.88 -14.84 10.69
C TYR A 163 -7.81 -15.78 10.21
N ILE A 164 -6.56 -15.31 10.10
CA ILE A 164 -5.41 -16.15 9.79
C ILE A 164 -5.23 -17.20 10.90
N ILE A 165 -5.23 -16.78 12.16
CA ILE A 165 -5.08 -17.69 13.31
C ILE A 165 -6.22 -18.71 13.31
N GLU A 166 -7.48 -18.27 13.20
CA GLU A 166 -8.62 -19.20 13.18
C GLU A 166 -8.54 -20.19 12.00
N ALA A 167 -8.20 -19.73 10.80
CA ALA A 167 -8.11 -20.59 9.63
C ALA A 167 -7.02 -21.66 9.78
N MET A 168 -5.88 -21.30 10.36
CA MET A 168 -4.78 -22.23 10.64
C MET A 168 -5.13 -23.24 11.74
N GLU A 169 -5.82 -22.81 12.80
CA GLU A 169 -6.18 -23.68 13.94
C GLU A 169 -7.38 -24.60 13.63
N THR A 170 -8.29 -24.17 12.75
CA THR A 170 -9.55 -24.88 12.49
C THR A 170 -9.63 -25.55 11.12
N ASP A 171 -8.62 -25.35 10.28
CA ASP A 171 -8.59 -25.79 8.87
C ASP A 171 -9.83 -25.34 8.07
N ARG A 172 -10.37 -24.17 8.44
CA ARG A 172 -11.46 -23.50 7.71
C ARG A 172 -10.86 -22.42 6.82
N PRO A 173 -10.82 -22.63 5.48
CA PRO A 173 -10.10 -21.72 4.62
C PRO A 173 -10.58 -20.28 4.69
N TYR A 174 -9.64 -19.34 4.70
CA TYR A 174 -9.91 -17.91 4.67
C TYR A 174 -9.06 -17.22 3.59
N LYS A 175 -9.65 -16.31 2.83
CA LYS A 175 -8.96 -15.56 1.78
C LYS A 175 -8.48 -14.21 2.33
N ILE A 176 -7.21 -13.90 2.15
CA ILE A 176 -6.62 -12.60 2.47
C ILE A 176 -5.96 -11.97 1.24
N GLY A 177 -5.71 -10.66 1.28
CA GLY A 177 -4.65 -10.03 0.50
C GLY A 177 -3.36 -10.07 1.30
N GLY A 178 -2.36 -10.80 0.81
CA GLY A 178 -1.11 -11.04 1.51
C GLY A 178 0.08 -10.46 0.74
N ASN A 179 0.98 -9.81 1.47
CA ASN A 179 2.28 -9.40 0.96
C ASN A 179 3.28 -10.54 1.13
N VAL A 180 3.77 -11.07 0.01
CA VAL A 180 4.59 -12.27 -0.08
C VAL A 180 5.66 -12.12 -1.16
N LEU A 181 6.69 -12.98 -1.13
CA LEU A 181 7.73 -12.96 -2.15
C LEU A 181 7.15 -13.42 -3.49
N ASN A 182 7.50 -12.73 -4.57
CA ASN A 182 7.01 -13.04 -5.90
C ASN A 182 7.69 -14.29 -6.49
N THR A 183 7.18 -15.47 -6.20
CA THR A 183 7.69 -16.74 -6.74
C THR A 183 7.14 -17.04 -8.15
N GLY A 184 6.90 -16.01 -8.96
CA GLY A 184 6.20 -16.09 -10.26
C GLY A 184 4.69 -15.86 -10.18
N LEU A 185 4.19 -15.30 -9.07
CA LEU A 185 2.78 -15.04 -8.82
C LEU A 185 2.24 -13.94 -9.74
N ILE A 186 2.98 -12.83 -9.84
CA ILE A 186 2.77 -11.80 -10.85
C ILE A 186 3.87 -11.96 -11.89
N ALA A 187 3.50 -12.48 -13.06
CA ALA A 187 4.43 -13.02 -14.05
C ALA A 187 5.38 -11.96 -14.64
N ASN A 188 4.95 -10.70 -14.69
CA ASN A 188 5.73 -9.59 -15.26
C ASN A 188 6.37 -8.66 -14.20
N LEU A 189 6.53 -9.15 -12.96
CA LEU A 189 7.29 -8.53 -11.88
C LEU A 189 8.52 -9.39 -11.49
N PRO A 190 9.60 -8.77 -10.96
CA PRO A 190 10.81 -9.51 -10.57
C PRO A 190 10.55 -10.45 -9.40
N SER A 191 11.34 -11.51 -9.30
CA SER A 191 11.16 -12.56 -8.27
C SER A 191 11.50 -12.10 -6.85
N GLU A 192 12.33 -11.07 -6.76
CA GLU A 192 12.83 -10.47 -5.53
C GLU A 192 11.83 -9.51 -4.90
N ALA A 193 10.78 -9.12 -5.65
CA ALA A 193 9.75 -8.20 -5.18
C ALA A 193 8.85 -8.87 -4.14
N CYS A 194 8.46 -8.08 -3.15
CA CYS A 194 7.33 -8.40 -2.27
C CYS A 194 6.05 -7.90 -2.96
N VAL A 195 5.20 -8.82 -3.39
CA VAL A 195 3.94 -8.55 -4.08
C VAL A 195 2.76 -8.74 -3.16
N GLU A 196 1.69 -7.99 -3.41
CA GLU A 196 0.41 -8.12 -2.71
C GLU A 196 -0.58 -8.85 -3.62
N VAL A 197 -0.95 -10.07 -3.24
CA VAL A 197 -1.80 -10.97 -4.02
C VAL A 197 -2.82 -11.68 -3.14
N PRO A 198 -3.89 -12.25 -3.72
CA PRO A 198 -4.78 -13.13 -2.97
C PRO A 198 -4.00 -14.32 -2.42
N CYS A 199 -4.22 -14.65 -1.15
CA CYS A 199 -3.68 -15.84 -0.51
C CYS A 199 -4.83 -16.61 0.15
N LEU A 200 -4.80 -17.94 0.05
CA LEU A 200 -5.65 -18.80 0.86
C LEU A 200 -4.91 -19.22 2.12
N VAL A 201 -5.59 -19.18 3.25
CA VAL A 201 -5.06 -19.57 4.55
C VAL A 201 -5.88 -20.74 5.07
N ASP A 202 -5.22 -21.83 5.45
CA ASP A 202 -5.81 -23.03 6.05
C ASP A 202 -4.83 -23.69 7.04
N GLY A 203 -5.05 -24.93 7.45
CA GLY A 203 -4.19 -25.67 8.38
C GLY A 203 -2.75 -25.89 7.88
N GLN A 204 -2.47 -25.68 6.59
CA GLN A 204 -1.12 -25.74 6.01
C GLN A 204 -0.39 -24.39 6.02
N GLY A 205 -1.11 -23.30 6.35
CA GLY A 205 -0.58 -21.95 6.42
C GLY A 205 -1.05 -21.09 5.25
N VAL A 206 -0.21 -20.14 4.83
CA VAL A 206 -0.54 -19.15 3.80
C VAL A 206 -0.07 -19.64 2.44
N THR A 207 -1.01 -19.86 1.51
CA THR A 207 -0.76 -20.26 0.12
C THR A 207 -1.11 -19.10 -0.82
N PRO A 208 -0.11 -18.43 -1.43
CA PRO A 208 -0.33 -17.38 -2.41
C PRO A 208 -0.92 -17.89 -3.72
N CYS A 209 -1.77 -17.08 -4.35
CA CYS A 209 -2.42 -17.42 -5.62
C CYS A 209 -1.72 -16.75 -6.80
N TYR A 210 -1.60 -17.48 -7.90
CA TYR A 210 -1.15 -16.93 -9.19
C TYR A 210 -2.14 -15.89 -9.72
N VAL A 211 -1.61 -14.79 -10.24
CA VAL A 211 -2.37 -13.66 -10.82
C VAL A 211 -2.15 -13.56 -12.32
N GLY A 212 -0.92 -13.81 -12.79
CA GLY A 212 -0.53 -13.57 -14.17
C GLY A 212 0.05 -12.19 -14.41
N GLU A 213 -0.03 -11.69 -15.64
CA GLU A 213 0.46 -10.37 -15.99
C GLU A 213 -0.55 -9.28 -15.62
N GLN A 214 -0.04 -8.14 -15.13
CA GLN A 214 -0.86 -6.99 -14.73
C GLN A 214 -0.14 -5.65 -15.04
N LEU A 215 -0.65 -4.53 -14.52
CA LEU A 215 -0.11 -3.15 -14.54
C LEU A 215 1.29 -2.97 -13.88
N ALA A 216 2.19 -3.91 -14.12
CA ALA A 216 3.52 -3.99 -13.53
C ALA A 216 4.42 -2.77 -13.79
N ALA A 217 4.18 -1.99 -14.84
CA ALA A 217 5.03 -0.85 -15.18
C ALA A 217 5.11 0.19 -14.06
N LEU A 218 3.97 0.55 -13.45
CA LEU A 218 3.93 1.48 -12.32
C LEU A 218 4.44 0.83 -11.03
N ASN A 219 4.12 -0.45 -10.78
CA ASN A 219 4.70 -1.16 -9.64
C ASN A 219 6.24 -1.16 -9.70
N ARG A 220 6.83 -1.35 -10.89
CA ARG A 220 8.29 -1.41 -11.06
C ARG A 220 8.99 -0.11 -10.66
N THR A 221 8.37 1.06 -10.83
CA THR A 221 8.99 2.32 -10.39
C THR A 221 9.22 2.35 -8.89
N ASN A 222 8.32 1.73 -8.12
CA ASN A 222 8.39 1.66 -6.66
C ASN A 222 9.18 0.44 -6.16
N ILE A 223 9.11 -0.70 -6.87
CA ILE A 223 9.87 -1.91 -6.53
C ILE A 223 11.38 -1.64 -6.57
N ASN A 224 11.87 -0.85 -7.53
CA ASN A 224 13.29 -0.52 -7.62
C ASN A 224 13.80 0.14 -6.33
N THR A 225 13.09 1.16 -5.84
CA THR A 225 13.39 1.84 -4.57
C THR A 225 13.31 0.88 -3.38
N GLN A 226 12.31 0.00 -3.34
CA GLN A 226 12.15 -0.98 -2.26
C GLN A 226 13.33 -1.95 -2.21
N LEU A 227 13.76 -2.50 -3.36
CA LEU A 227 14.86 -3.46 -3.44
C LEU A 227 16.20 -2.83 -3.03
N LEU A 228 16.48 -1.61 -3.49
CA LEU A 228 17.69 -0.87 -3.10
C LEU A 228 17.67 -0.45 -1.62
N THR A 229 16.50 -0.17 -1.06
CA THR A 229 16.37 0.08 0.38
C THR A 229 16.71 -1.18 1.19
N VAL A 230 16.25 -2.36 0.76
CA VAL A 230 16.66 -3.63 1.38
C VAL A 230 18.16 -3.87 1.23
N GLU A 231 18.72 -3.62 0.04
CA GLU A 231 20.15 -3.74 -0.21
C GLU A 231 20.97 -2.80 0.70
N ALA A 232 20.55 -1.56 0.87
CA ALA A 232 21.18 -0.61 1.79
C ALA A 232 21.19 -1.15 3.22
N ALA A 233 20.05 -1.66 3.72
CA ALA A 233 19.95 -2.18 5.08
C ALA A 233 20.85 -3.42 5.30
N VAL A 234 20.92 -4.32 4.33
CA VAL A 234 21.67 -5.59 4.42
C VAL A 234 23.17 -5.37 4.23
N THR A 235 23.56 -4.59 3.23
CA THR A 235 24.97 -4.38 2.89
C THR A 235 25.60 -3.23 3.65
N ARG A 236 24.80 -2.31 4.19
CA ARG A 236 25.23 -1.04 4.80
C ARG A 236 26.03 -0.14 3.87
N LYS A 237 25.92 -0.33 2.56
CA LYS A 237 26.51 0.58 1.57
C LYS A 237 25.66 1.84 1.46
N ARG A 238 26.27 2.99 1.71
CA ARG A 238 25.61 4.29 1.59
C ARG A 238 25.14 4.56 0.16
N GLU A 239 25.89 4.06 -0.82
CA GLU A 239 25.56 4.17 -2.25
C GLU A 239 24.17 3.61 -2.59
N ALA A 240 23.75 2.50 -1.97
CA ALA A 240 22.44 1.92 -2.19
C ALA A 240 21.29 2.84 -1.68
N ILE A 241 21.53 3.64 -0.63
CA ILE A 241 20.58 4.65 -0.17
C ILE A 241 20.39 5.72 -1.25
N TYR A 242 21.50 6.23 -1.80
CA TYR A 242 21.45 7.23 -2.86
C TYR A 242 20.73 6.69 -4.10
N HIS A 243 21.02 5.45 -4.51
CA HIS A 243 20.34 4.82 -5.63
C HIS A 243 18.83 4.65 -5.38
N ALA A 244 18.42 4.28 -4.17
CA ALA A 244 17.01 4.20 -3.82
C ALA A 244 16.32 5.56 -3.96
N ALA A 245 16.92 6.63 -3.44
CA ALA A 245 16.38 7.98 -3.53
C ALA A 245 16.39 8.54 -4.98
N LEU A 246 17.41 8.21 -5.77
CA LEU A 246 17.51 8.56 -7.20
C LEU A 246 16.52 7.82 -8.10
N LEU A 247 15.92 6.73 -7.63
CA LEU A 247 14.88 5.99 -8.35
C LEU A 247 13.48 6.23 -7.78
N ASP A 248 13.38 6.88 -6.62
CA ASP A 248 12.10 7.32 -6.09
C ASP A 248 11.44 8.30 -7.08
N PRO A 249 10.23 8.02 -7.58
CA PRO A 249 9.62 8.79 -8.66
C PRO A 249 9.45 10.26 -8.31
N HIS A 250 8.98 10.56 -7.08
CA HIS A 250 8.68 11.92 -6.67
C HIS A 250 9.96 12.72 -6.42
N THR A 251 10.90 12.13 -5.70
CA THR A 251 12.22 12.73 -5.42
C THR A 251 12.94 13.10 -6.72
N SER A 252 12.99 12.17 -7.67
CA SER A 252 13.65 12.37 -8.97
C SER A 252 12.96 13.41 -9.86
N ALA A 253 11.66 13.64 -9.64
CA ALA A 253 10.91 14.62 -10.39
C ALA A 253 11.08 16.06 -9.86
N GLU A 254 11.60 16.23 -8.64
CA GLU A 254 11.69 17.53 -7.97
C GLU A 254 13.13 17.99 -7.70
N LEU A 255 14.09 17.07 -7.55
CA LEU A 255 15.46 17.38 -7.11
C LEU A 255 16.52 16.99 -8.13
N SER A 256 17.66 17.70 -8.11
CA SER A 256 18.86 17.32 -8.85
C SER A 256 19.64 16.20 -8.16
N ILE A 257 20.57 15.54 -8.86
CA ILE A 257 21.40 14.46 -8.28
C ILE A 257 22.15 14.95 -7.03
N ASP A 258 22.74 16.14 -7.08
CA ASP A 258 23.51 16.70 -5.97
C ASP A 258 22.60 17.02 -4.77
N ASP A 259 21.40 17.55 -5.03
CA ASP A 259 20.42 17.83 -3.97
C ASP A 259 19.90 16.53 -3.32
N ILE A 260 19.68 15.47 -4.11
CA ILE A 260 19.24 14.16 -3.59
C ILE A 260 20.31 13.56 -2.68
N ARG A 261 21.58 13.59 -3.09
CA ARG A 261 22.68 13.07 -2.26
C ARG A 261 22.82 13.86 -0.97
N LYS A 262 22.76 15.19 -1.07
CA LYS A 262 22.81 16.09 0.08
C LYS A 262 21.66 15.82 1.05
N LEU A 263 20.43 15.68 0.55
CA LEU A 263 19.25 15.31 1.35
C LEU A 263 19.48 13.99 2.08
N CYS A 264 19.97 12.95 1.40
CA CYS A 264 20.27 11.67 2.02
C CYS A 264 21.33 11.81 3.13
N ASP A 265 22.41 12.55 2.89
CA ASP A 265 23.47 12.76 3.88
C ASP A 265 22.95 13.51 5.12
N GLU A 266 22.18 14.59 4.93
CA GLU A 266 21.55 15.34 6.01
C GLU A 266 20.57 14.48 6.83
N LEU A 267 19.77 13.64 6.17
CA LEU A 267 18.87 12.70 6.85
C LEU A 267 19.63 11.61 7.62
N ILE A 268 20.72 11.07 7.07
CA ILE A 268 21.55 10.09 7.77
C ILE A 268 22.19 10.71 9.02
N GLU A 269 22.71 11.93 8.91
CA GLU A 269 23.30 12.64 10.04
C GLU A 269 22.27 12.92 11.14
N ALA A 270 21.11 13.47 10.76
CA ALA A 270 20.01 13.78 11.67
C ALA A 270 19.50 12.56 12.43
N HIS A 271 19.51 11.37 11.81
CA HIS A 271 19.03 10.11 12.39
C HIS A 271 20.15 9.16 12.82
N SER A 272 21.39 9.63 12.91
CA SER A 272 22.58 8.78 13.14
C SER A 272 22.45 7.81 14.32
N ASN A 273 21.86 8.22 15.44
CA ASN A 273 21.65 7.37 16.61
C ASN A 273 20.58 6.27 16.43
N TRP A 274 19.77 6.36 15.38
CA TRP A 274 18.69 5.43 15.05
C TRP A 274 19.04 4.50 13.88
N LEU A 275 20.16 4.78 13.19
CA LEU A 275 20.58 4.07 11.99
C LEU A 275 21.89 3.30 12.25
N PRO A 276 22.12 2.16 11.54
CA PRO A 276 23.44 1.54 11.54
C PRO A 276 24.47 2.45 10.87
N ALA A 277 25.75 2.23 11.17
CA ALA A 277 26.83 2.89 10.45
C ALA A 277 26.86 2.41 8.98
N TYR A 278 26.71 3.35 8.05
CA TYR A 278 26.83 3.14 6.61
C TYR A 278 28.24 3.50 6.11
N HIS A 279 28.74 2.74 5.15
CA HIS A 279 30.06 2.92 4.52
C HIS A 279 29.97 3.15 3.01
#